data_AF-A0A0M1J4E2-F1
#
_entry.id   AF-A0A0M1J4E2-F1
#
_cell.length_a   1.000
_cell.length_b   1.000
_cell.length_c   1.000
_cell.angle_alpha   90.00
_cell.angle_beta   90.00
_cell.angle_gamma   90.00
#
_symmetry.space_group_name_H-M   'P 1'
#
loop_
_entity.id
_entity.type
_entity.pdbx_description
1 polymer ?
#
loop_
_entity_poly.entity_id
_entity_poly.type
_entity_poly.pdbx_seq_one_letter_code
_entity_poly.pdbx_strand_id
1 'polypeptide(L)'
;MNLIIPKWPAPNWVHAAVTTRDGGVSCAPYTSLNLGLHVGDDPQAVAINRARLVTALNLPKEPLWLQQVHGCDTVYAEDSKDGCTADAIVATEPGSVCAVLTADCLPILLCDQKNKRVGAVHGGWRGLLNGILESAITALDTPAIDILAWLGPAIGPNAFEVGSEVRNAFLQQSPELSAAFAPSP
;
A
#
# COMPACT_ATOMS: atom_id res chain seq x y z
N MET A 1 9.94 -13.45 -11.26
CA MET A 1 8.98 -12.51 -10.64
C MET A 1 9.04 -11.24 -11.45
N ASN A 2 7.90 -10.73 -11.94
CA ASN A 2 7.84 -9.45 -12.63
C ASN A 2 7.53 -8.36 -11.61
N LEU A 3 8.33 -7.30 -11.60
CA LEU A 3 8.27 -6.21 -10.62
C LEU A 3 8.06 -4.87 -11.34
N ILE A 4 7.29 -4.00 -10.71
CA ILE A 4 7.19 -2.59 -11.10
C ILE A 4 8.06 -1.80 -10.13
N ILE A 5 9.04 -1.06 -10.66
CA ILE A 5 9.88 -0.16 -9.88
C ILE A 5 9.31 1.26 -10.02
N PRO A 6 8.97 1.94 -8.91
CA PRO A 6 8.48 3.31 -8.94
C PRO A 6 9.41 4.25 -9.72
N LYS A 7 8.85 4.97 -10.69
CA LYS A 7 9.54 6.04 -11.42
C LYS A 7 9.26 7.36 -10.73
N TRP A 8 10.08 7.69 -9.73
CA TRP A 8 9.97 8.89 -8.90
C TRP A 8 11.37 9.38 -8.49
N PRO A 9 11.55 10.66 -8.11
CA PRO A 9 12.85 11.21 -7.75
C PRO A 9 13.26 10.87 -6.30
N ALA A 10 12.97 9.65 -5.84
CA ALA A 10 13.31 9.23 -4.48
C ALA A 10 14.83 9.16 -4.29
N PRO A 11 15.33 9.45 -3.08
CA PRO A 11 16.75 9.31 -2.77
C PRO A 11 17.27 7.88 -2.98
N ASN A 12 18.54 7.74 -3.34
CA ASN A 12 19.18 6.44 -3.63
C ASN A 12 19.18 5.44 -2.46
N TRP A 13 18.89 5.89 -1.23
CA TRP A 13 18.77 5.01 -0.07
C TRP A 13 17.36 4.40 0.09
N VAL A 14 16.39 4.86 -0.71
CA VAL A 14 15.03 4.31 -0.76
C VAL A 14 15.00 3.18 -1.79
N HIS A 15 14.62 1.98 -1.35
CA HIS A 15 14.29 0.88 -2.24
C HIS A 15 12.78 0.65 -2.20
N ALA A 16 12.15 0.66 -3.37
CA ALA A 16 10.71 0.50 -3.50
C ALA A 16 10.39 -0.38 -4.71
N ALA A 17 9.38 -1.24 -4.57
CA ALA A 17 8.91 -2.10 -5.63
C ALA A 17 7.43 -2.45 -5.41
N VAL A 18 6.74 -2.77 -6.49
CA VAL A 18 5.41 -3.37 -6.48
C VAL A 18 5.47 -4.70 -7.21
N THR A 19 4.96 -5.74 -6.57
CA THR A 19 4.82 -7.07 -7.17
C THR A 19 3.70 -7.08 -8.19
N THR A 20 3.87 -7.86 -9.25
CA THR A 20 2.75 -8.27 -10.11
C THR A 20 2.22 -9.64 -9.66
N ARG A 21 1.16 -10.14 -10.31
CA ARG A 21 0.64 -11.50 -10.05
C ARG A 21 1.57 -12.63 -10.54
N ASP A 22 2.68 -12.32 -11.20
CA ASP A 22 3.53 -13.29 -11.89
C ASP A 22 4.76 -13.75 -11.07
N GLY A 23 5.07 -15.04 -11.16
CA GLY A 23 6.29 -15.63 -10.61
C GLY A 23 6.12 -16.32 -9.26
N GLY A 24 4.89 -16.63 -8.86
CA GLY A 24 4.60 -17.42 -7.65
C GLY A 24 4.35 -18.89 -7.93
N VAL A 25 3.67 -19.55 -6.99
CA VAL A 25 3.33 -20.99 -7.03
C VAL A 25 1.84 -21.27 -6.78
N SER A 26 1.04 -20.25 -6.48
CA SER A 26 -0.38 -20.42 -6.23
C SER A 26 -1.11 -20.88 -7.49
N CYS A 27 -2.12 -21.73 -7.30
CA CYS A 27 -3.01 -22.21 -8.36
C CYS A 27 -4.21 -21.27 -8.53
N ALA A 28 -5.04 -21.51 -9.56
CA ALA A 28 -6.29 -20.78 -9.74
C ALA A 28 -7.20 -20.93 -8.51
N PRO A 29 -7.89 -19.87 -8.07
CA PRO A 29 -8.02 -18.54 -8.70
C PRO A 29 -6.86 -17.56 -8.42
N TYR A 30 -5.86 -17.96 -7.62
CA TYR A 30 -4.78 -17.11 -7.12
C TYR A 30 -3.50 -17.12 -7.97
N THR A 31 -3.56 -17.67 -9.18
CA THR A 31 -2.40 -17.78 -10.08
C THR A 31 -1.72 -16.41 -10.25
N SER A 32 -0.43 -16.21 -9.94
CA SER A 32 0.56 -17.15 -9.39
C SER A 32 1.18 -16.68 -8.08
N LEU A 33 1.43 -15.37 -7.92
CA LEU A 33 2.13 -14.78 -6.78
C LEU A 33 1.16 -14.12 -5.80
N ASN A 34 0.29 -14.92 -5.19
CA ASN A 34 -0.54 -14.42 -4.10
C ASN A 34 0.26 -14.31 -2.79
N LEU A 35 0.20 -13.14 -2.16
CA LEU A 35 0.88 -12.83 -0.90
C LEU A 35 -0.11 -12.71 0.28
N GLY A 36 -1.42 -12.78 0.01
CA GLY A 36 -2.48 -12.65 1.01
C GLY A 36 -2.86 -13.98 1.65
N LEU A 37 -2.83 -14.03 2.99
CA LEU A 37 -3.24 -15.21 3.78
C LEU A 37 -4.75 -15.28 4.07
N HIS A 38 -5.50 -14.21 3.78
CA HIS A 38 -6.89 -14.04 4.20
C HIS A 38 -7.90 -14.17 3.05
N VAL A 39 -7.46 -14.61 1.87
CA VAL A 39 -8.29 -14.67 0.65
C VAL A 39 -8.71 -16.08 0.25
N GLY A 40 -8.29 -17.10 1.01
CA GLY A 40 -8.66 -18.51 0.79
C GLY A 40 -7.67 -19.37 -0.01
N ASP A 41 -6.48 -18.85 -0.29
CA ASP A 41 -5.40 -19.62 -0.95
C ASP A 41 -4.73 -20.60 0.01
N ASP A 42 -3.93 -21.53 -0.54
CA ASP A 42 -3.12 -22.47 0.24
C ASP A 42 -2.04 -21.69 1.03
N PRO A 43 -2.04 -21.75 2.38
CA PRO A 43 -1.05 -21.08 3.21
C PRO A 43 0.40 -21.47 2.87
N GLN A 44 0.65 -22.70 2.42
CA GLN A 44 1.99 -23.13 2.01
C GLN A 44 2.43 -22.44 0.71
N ALA A 45 1.53 -22.30 -0.26
CA ALA A 45 1.79 -21.56 -1.49
C ALA A 45 2.09 -20.08 -1.19
N VAL A 46 1.31 -19.46 -0.32
CA VAL A 46 1.52 -18.06 0.11
C VAL A 46 2.85 -17.89 0.83
N ALA A 47 3.23 -18.82 1.72
CA ALA A 47 4.53 -18.79 2.39
C ALA A 47 5.70 -18.88 1.39
N ILE A 48 5.60 -19.76 0.38
CA ILE A 48 6.60 -19.84 -0.70
C ILE A 48 6.67 -18.54 -1.50
N ASN A 49 5.53 -17.93 -1.82
CA ASN A 49 5.46 -16.66 -2.55
C ASN A 49 6.12 -15.51 -1.77
N ARG A 50 5.88 -15.42 -0.45
CA ARG A 50 6.52 -14.43 0.44
C ARG A 50 8.03 -14.64 0.54
N ALA A 51 8.49 -15.89 0.69
CA ALA A 51 9.93 -16.19 0.69
C ALA A 51 10.61 -15.84 -0.65
N ARG A 52 9.91 -16.06 -1.78
CA ARG A 52 10.37 -15.63 -3.11
C ARG A 52 10.47 -14.11 -3.22
N LEU A 53 9.53 -13.36 -2.64
CA LEU A 53 9.57 -11.90 -2.62
C LEU A 53 10.82 -11.38 -1.91
N VAL A 54 11.09 -11.89 -0.70
CA VAL A 54 12.28 -11.52 0.08
C VAL A 54 13.55 -11.75 -0.72
N THR A 55 13.67 -12.92 -1.36
CA THR A 55 14.83 -13.27 -2.18
C THR A 55 14.94 -12.39 -3.42
N ALA A 56 13.83 -12.17 -4.14
CA ALA A 56 13.82 -11.43 -5.40
C ALA A 56 14.17 -9.94 -5.24
N LEU A 57 13.79 -9.34 -4.10
CA LEU A 57 14.08 -7.94 -3.78
C LEU A 57 15.31 -7.77 -2.89
N ASN A 58 15.99 -8.86 -2.51
CA ASN A 58 17.09 -8.86 -1.55
C ASN A 58 16.73 -8.07 -0.28
N LEU A 59 15.54 -8.35 0.27
CA LEU A 59 15.03 -7.61 1.43
C LEU A 59 15.89 -7.89 2.66
N PRO A 60 16.14 -6.88 3.52
CA PRO A 60 16.93 -7.06 4.74
C PRO A 60 16.22 -7.92 5.79
N LYS A 61 14.90 -8.02 5.73
CA LYS A 61 14.04 -8.88 6.56
C LYS A 61 12.70 -9.12 5.87
N GLU A 62 11.89 -10.00 6.43
CA GLU A 62 10.49 -10.18 6.02
C GLU A 62 9.71 -8.87 6.14
N PRO A 63 8.84 -8.54 5.17
CA PRO A 63 7.89 -7.44 5.32
C PRO A 63 7.00 -7.65 6.55
N LEU A 64 6.69 -6.57 7.27
CA LEU A 64 5.68 -6.61 8.32
C LEU A 64 4.31 -6.49 7.66
N TRP A 65 3.52 -7.57 7.70
CA TRP A 65 2.22 -7.62 7.08
C TRP A 65 1.14 -7.10 8.03
N LEU A 66 0.29 -6.21 7.54
CA LEU A 66 -0.81 -5.65 8.32
C LEU A 66 -2.06 -6.51 8.22
N GLN A 67 -2.87 -6.52 9.29
CA GLN A 67 -4.29 -6.85 9.21
C GLN A 67 -5.04 -5.61 8.73
N GLN A 68 -5.09 -5.42 7.41
CA GLN A 68 -5.77 -4.28 6.78
C GLN A 68 -7.28 -4.39 6.94
N VAL A 69 -7.92 -3.32 7.43
CA VAL A 69 -9.35 -3.28 7.75
C VAL A 69 -10.09 -2.15 7.05
N HIS A 70 -9.44 -1.49 6.07
CA HIS A 70 -9.94 -0.28 5.42
C HIS A 70 -10.19 0.88 6.40
N GLY A 71 -9.39 0.94 7.46
CA GLY A 71 -9.37 1.99 8.47
C GLY A 71 -8.43 3.15 8.11
N CYS A 72 -8.12 3.98 9.11
CA CYS A 72 -7.21 5.13 8.99
C CYS A 72 -6.02 5.09 9.98
N ASP A 73 -5.75 3.93 10.59
CA ASP A 73 -4.66 3.76 11.54
C ASP A 73 -3.32 3.53 10.82
N THR A 74 -2.29 4.24 11.30
CA THR A 74 -0.89 4.07 10.88
C THR A 74 -0.07 3.53 12.05
N VAL A 75 0.81 2.57 11.78
CA VAL A 75 1.73 2.02 12.77
C VAL A 75 3.19 2.23 12.40
N TYR A 76 4.08 2.24 13.39
CA TYR A 76 5.52 2.21 13.18
C TYR A 76 6.01 0.77 13.05
N ALA A 77 6.84 0.51 12.04
CA ALA A 77 7.37 -0.82 11.74
C ALA A 77 8.24 -1.37 12.87
N GLU A 78 8.91 -0.49 13.61
CA GLU A 78 9.82 -0.82 14.70
C GLU A 78 9.06 -1.30 15.96
N ASP A 79 7.87 -0.78 16.20
CA ASP A 79 7.08 -1.04 17.42
C ASP A 79 5.98 -2.09 17.22
N SER A 80 5.82 -2.59 15.99
CA SER A 80 4.70 -3.41 15.59
C SER A 80 5.06 -4.89 15.45
N LYS A 81 4.04 -5.73 15.57
CA LYS A 81 4.14 -7.17 15.30
C LYS A 81 3.45 -7.49 13.99
N ASP A 82 3.91 -8.56 13.33
CA ASP A 82 3.23 -9.10 12.15
C ASP A 82 1.75 -9.38 12.45
N GLY A 83 0.88 -8.98 11.54
CA GLY A 83 -0.57 -9.10 11.67
C GLY A 83 -1.25 -8.04 12.55
N CYS A 84 -0.57 -6.97 12.96
CA CYS A 84 -1.23 -5.87 13.66
C CYS A 84 -2.28 -5.16 12.77
N THR A 85 -3.39 -4.72 13.38
CA THR A 85 -4.45 -4.00 12.68
C THR A 85 -4.00 -2.59 12.34
N ALA A 86 -3.87 -2.29 11.05
CA ALA A 86 -3.61 -0.96 10.50
C ALA A 86 -3.80 -0.99 8.98
N ASP A 87 -3.88 0.18 8.36
CA ASP A 87 -3.92 0.32 6.90
C ASP A 87 -2.75 1.15 6.36
N ALA A 88 -1.86 1.61 7.23
CA ALA A 88 -0.57 2.19 6.85
C ALA A 88 0.53 1.76 7.82
N ILE A 89 1.75 1.72 7.29
CA ILE A 89 2.96 1.42 8.06
C ILE A 89 4.08 2.38 7.67
N VAL A 90 4.73 2.96 8.66
CA VAL A 90 5.88 3.85 8.52
C VAL A 90 7.09 3.21 9.19
N ALA A 91 8.26 3.37 8.57
CA ALA A 91 9.53 3.01 9.14
C ALA A 91 10.38 4.26 9.33
N THR A 92 11.01 4.36 10.49
CA THR A 92 11.93 5.44 10.85
C THR A 92 13.38 4.97 10.98
N GLU A 93 13.60 3.65 10.97
CA GLU A 93 14.92 3.04 11.04
C GLU A 93 15.29 2.28 9.75
N PRO A 94 16.57 2.31 9.33
CA PRO A 94 17.05 1.49 8.23
C PRO A 94 16.84 -0.01 8.47
N GLY A 95 16.56 -0.76 7.39
CA GLY A 95 16.35 -2.20 7.46
C GLY A 95 14.90 -2.62 7.74
N SER A 96 14.00 -1.66 8.01
CA SER A 96 12.56 -1.89 8.01
C SER A 96 11.97 -2.02 6.61
N VAL A 97 10.99 -2.93 6.45
CA VAL A 97 10.30 -3.18 5.17
C VAL A 97 8.81 -2.98 5.37
N CYS A 98 8.32 -1.82 4.95
CA CYS A 98 6.92 -1.45 4.93
C CYS A 98 6.22 -2.12 3.74
N ALA A 99 5.08 -2.77 3.97
CA ALA A 99 4.29 -3.38 2.92
C ALA A 99 2.79 -3.23 3.16
N VAL A 100 2.05 -3.11 2.07
CA VAL A 100 0.60 -3.18 2.01
C VAL A 100 0.20 -4.14 0.90
N LEU A 101 -0.92 -4.83 1.08
CA LEU A 101 -1.46 -5.78 0.11
C LEU A 101 -2.64 -5.14 -0.60
N THR A 102 -2.65 -5.19 -1.93
CA THR A 102 -3.77 -4.66 -2.72
C THR A 102 -4.20 -5.60 -3.83
N ALA A 103 -5.48 -5.55 -4.14
CA ALA A 103 -6.09 -5.90 -5.40
C ALA A 103 -7.23 -4.89 -5.57
N ASP A 104 -7.11 -3.99 -6.54
CA ASP A 104 -7.97 -2.81 -6.78
C ASP A 104 -7.71 -1.58 -5.89
N CYS A 105 -7.61 -1.72 -4.56
CA CYS A 105 -7.32 -0.56 -3.69
C CYS A 105 -5.96 0.09 -4.01
N LEU A 106 -5.82 1.40 -3.79
CA LEU A 106 -4.65 2.18 -4.18
C LEU A 106 -3.49 1.99 -3.20
N PRO A 107 -2.35 1.37 -3.57
CA PRO A 107 -1.15 1.43 -2.76
C PRO A 107 -0.47 2.79 -2.96
N ILE A 108 -0.16 3.49 -1.87
CA ILE A 108 0.68 4.69 -1.88
C ILE A 108 1.98 4.39 -1.15
N LEU A 109 3.11 4.64 -1.82
CA LEU A 109 4.43 4.61 -1.18
C LEU A 109 4.85 6.04 -0.86
N LEU A 110 5.36 6.23 0.35
CA LEU A 110 5.82 7.52 0.85
C LEU A 110 7.31 7.42 1.18
N CYS A 111 8.07 8.49 0.91
CA CYS A 111 9.39 8.65 1.50
C CYS A 111 9.67 10.11 1.82
N ASP A 112 10.33 10.33 2.95
CA ASP A 112 10.92 11.61 3.31
C ASP A 112 12.27 11.77 2.61
N GLN A 113 12.53 12.91 1.99
CA GLN A 113 13.80 13.19 1.31
C GLN A 113 14.98 13.45 2.27
N LYS A 114 14.74 13.75 3.54
CA LYS A 114 15.73 14.25 4.52
C LYS A 114 15.98 13.30 5.70
N ASN A 115 14.95 12.86 6.42
CA ASN A 115 15.12 12.13 7.69
C ASN A 115 15.13 10.60 7.55
N LYS A 116 15.28 10.08 6.32
CA LYS A 116 15.38 8.64 6.03
C LYS A 116 14.18 7.80 6.47
N ARG A 117 12.98 8.35 6.34
CA ARG A 117 11.71 7.69 6.72
C ARG A 117 10.96 7.24 5.46
N VAL A 118 10.31 6.09 5.54
CA VAL A 118 9.50 5.53 4.43
C VAL A 118 8.16 5.04 4.94
N GLY A 119 7.15 5.00 4.07
CA GLY A 119 5.83 4.50 4.41
C GLY A 119 5.17 3.75 3.26
N ALA A 120 4.25 2.86 3.61
CA ALA A 120 3.35 2.20 2.67
C ALA A 120 1.92 2.31 3.19
N VAL A 121 0.99 2.68 2.32
CA VAL A 121 -0.40 3.00 2.66
C VAL A 121 -1.36 2.22 1.78
N HIS A 122 -2.34 1.56 2.40
CA HIS A 122 -3.48 0.92 1.76
C HIS A 122 -4.62 1.94 1.61
N GLY A 123 -4.66 2.59 0.46
CA GLY A 123 -5.67 3.59 0.08
C GLY A 123 -6.95 2.99 -0.48
N GLY A 124 -7.68 2.20 0.32
CA GLY A 124 -9.08 1.88 0.00
C GLY A 124 -9.97 3.12 0.17
N TRP A 125 -11.10 3.20 -0.56
CA TRP A 125 -11.93 4.42 -0.54
C TRP A 125 -12.38 4.86 0.86
N ARG A 126 -12.64 3.92 1.77
CA ARG A 126 -12.96 4.21 3.19
C ARG A 126 -11.77 4.80 3.94
N GLY A 127 -10.58 4.23 3.76
CA GLY A 127 -9.36 4.75 4.39
C GLY A 127 -8.99 6.13 3.85
N LEU A 128 -9.08 6.32 2.53
CA LEU A 128 -8.87 7.62 1.89
C LEU A 128 -9.86 8.67 2.39
N LEU A 129 -11.14 8.32 2.48
CA LEU A 129 -12.15 9.19 3.07
C LEU A 129 -11.83 9.49 4.55
N ASN A 130 -11.43 8.50 5.34
CA ASN A 130 -11.22 8.65 6.78
C ASN A 130 -9.84 9.23 7.15
N GLY A 131 -9.03 9.64 6.18
CA GLY A 131 -7.79 10.37 6.43
C GLY A 131 -6.55 9.48 6.62
N ILE A 132 -6.48 8.31 5.97
CA ILE A 132 -5.29 7.43 6.07
C ILE A 132 -4.02 8.12 5.55
N LEU A 133 -4.12 9.01 4.55
CA LEU A 133 -2.97 9.74 4.02
C LEU A 133 -2.42 10.74 5.05
N GLU A 134 -3.32 11.47 5.70
CA GLU A 134 -3.03 12.44 6.75
C GLU A 134 -2.42 11.75 7.98
N SER A 135 -2.96 10.58 8.34
CA SER A 135 -2.43 9.69 9.38
C SER A 135 -0.98 9.28 9.06
N ALA A 136 -0.73 8.81 7.84
CA ALA A 136 0.61 8.38 7.42
C ALA A 136 1.61 9.53 7.30
N ILE A 137 1.19 10.69 6.78
CA ILE A 137 2.01 11.91 6.70
C ILE A 137 2.38 12.40 8.10
N THR A 138 1.44 12.36 9.05
CA THR A 138 1.70 12.73 10.45
C THR A 138 2.70 11.76 11.09
N ALA A 139 2.57 10.46 10.84
CA ALA A 139 3.50 9.45 11.36
C ALA A 139 4.92 9.55 10.73
N LEU A 140 5.04 10.04 9.51
CA LEU A 140 6.36 10.37 8.94
C LEU A 140 7.02 11.53 9.68
N ASP A 141 6.27 12.34 10.43
CA ASP A 141 6.78 13.47 11.23
C ASP A 141 7.75 14.35 10.43
N THR A 142 7.35 14.63 9.18
CA THR A 142 8.14 15.34 8.17
C THR A 142 7.26 16.43 7.56
N PRO A 143 7.78 17.65 7.30
CA PRO A 143 7.03 18.65 6.56
C PRO A 143 6.54 18.08 5.22
N ALA A 144 5.25 18.24 4.90
CA ALA A 144 4.65 17.61 3.72
C ALA A 144 5.37 17.95 2.39
N ILE A 145 5.99 19.13 2.31
CA ILE A 145 6.80 19.58 1.17
C ILE A 145 8.05 18.71 0.91
N ASP A 146 8.54 18.02 1.94
CA ASP A 146 9.72 17.15 1.88
C ASP A 146 9.34 15.67 1.68
N ILE A 147 8.04 15.35 1.60
CA ILE A 147 7.54 13.98 1.38
C ILE A 147 7.28 13.76 -0.11
N LEU A 148 7.84 12.69 -0.66
CA LEU A 148 7.46 12.15 -1.96
C LEU A 148 6.39 11.09 -1.78
N ALA A 149 5.34 11.16 -2.60
CA ALA A 149 4.33 10.13 -2.72
C ALA A 149 4.36 9.52 -4.12
N TRP A 150 4.27 8.20 -4.20
CA TRP A 150 4.09 7.47 -5.45
C TRP A 150 2.82 6.63 -5.38
N LEU A 151 1.96 6.81 -6.39
CA LEU A 151 0.70 6.10 -6.53
C LEU A 151 0.92 4.85 -7.36
N GLY A 152 0.68 3.68 -6.76
CA GLY A 152 0.87 2.40 -7.43
C GLY A 152 -0.35 1.91 -8.21
N PRO A 153 -0.27 0.68 -8.76
CA PRO A 153 -1.37 0.09 -9.52
C PRO A 153 -2.63 -0.06 -8.67
N ALA A 154 -3.74 0.45 -9.19
CA ALA A 154 -5.05 0.45 -8.56
C ALA A 154 -6.13 0.26 -9.65
N ILE A 155 -7.39 0.07 -9.23
CA ILE A 155 -8.52 0.14 -10.15
C ILE A 155 -8.62 1.55 -10.73
N GLY A 156 -8.61 1.64 -12.07
CA GLY A 156 -8.59 2.92 -12.77
C GLY A 156 -9.97 3.60 -12.85
N PRO A 157 -10.03 4.89 -13.24
CA PRO A 157 -11.28 5.66 -13.30
C PRO A 157 -12.30 5.09 -14.31
N ASN A 158 -11.84 4.30 -15.29
CA ASN A 158 -12.70 3.67 -16.29
C ASN A 158 -13.30 2.32 -15.83
N ALA A 159 -12.92 1.84 -14.64
CA ALA A 159 -13.35 0.55 -14.11
C ALA A 159 -13.92 0.65 -12.68
N PHE A 160 -13.59 1.71 -11.93
CA PHE A 160 -14.04 1.88 -10.55
C PHE A 160 -15.43 2.51 -10.48
N GLU A 161 -16.46 1.73 -10.81
CA GLU A 161 -17.84 2.15 -10.63
C GLU A 161 -18.22 2.14 -9.15
N VAL A 162 -18.84 3.22 -8.68
CA VAL A 162 -19.27 3.39 -7.29
C VAL A 162 -20.68 3.94 -7.21
N GLY A 163 -21.39 3.63 -6.13
CA GLY A 163 -22.68 4.22 -5.85
C GLY A 163 -22.59 5.68 -5.42
N SER A 164 -23.73 6.38 -5.48
CA SER A 164 -23.83 7.79 -5.10
C SER A 164 -23.41 8.07 -3.66
N GLU A 165 -23.54 7.08 -2.77
CA GLU A 165 -23.14 7.16 -1.37
C GLU A 165 -21.62 7.40 -1.21
N VAL A 166 -20.79 6.78 -2.05
CA VAL A 166 -19.34 6.97 -2.02
C VAL A 166 -19.02 8.39 -2.48
N ARG A 167 -19.56 8.81 -3.64
CA ARG A 167 -19.37 10.16 -4.16
C ARG A 167 -19.80 11.23 -3.15
N ASN A 168 -21.00 11.09 -2.58
CA ASN A 168 -21.55 12.05 -1.64
C ASN A 168 -20.70 12.13 -0.36
N ALA A 169 -20.13 11.02 0.12
CA ALA A 169 -19.25 11.02 1.27
C ALA A 169 -18.00 11.89 1.04
N PHE A 170 -17.35 11.79 -0.12
CA PHE A 170 -16.21 12.65 -0.47
C PHE A 170 -16.63 14.12 -0.64
N LEU A 171 -17.78 14.40 -1.27
CA LEU A 171 -18.25 15.78 -1.44
C LEU A 171 -18.64 16.47 -0.15
N GLN A 172 -19.02 15.72 0.89
CA GLN A 172 -19.25 16.28 2.23
C GLN A 172 -17.96 16.78 2.88
N GLN A 173 -16.80 16.25 2.49
CA GLN A 173 -15.50 16.72 2.98
C GLN A 173 -15.03 17.95 2.22
N SER A 174 -15.11 17.91 0.89
CA SER A 174 -14.77 19.04 0.04
C SER A 174 -15.52 19.00 -1.30
N PRO A 175 -16.25 20.08 -1.67
CA PRO A 175 -16.92 20.17 -2.98
C PRO A 175 -15.98 20.04 -4.18
N GLU A 176 -14.71 20.39 -4.02
CA GLU A 176 -13.70 20.34 -5.09
C GLU A 176 -13.41 18.91 -5.56
N LEU A 177 -13.65 17.92 -4.69
CA LEU A 177 -13.47 16.49 -5.02
C LEU A 177 -14.46 16.01 -6.08
N SER A 178 -15.46 16.81 -6.44
CA SER A 178 -16.34 16.52 -7.58
C SER A 178 -15.58 16.34 -8.89
N ALA A 179 -14.42 16.98 -9.04
CA ALA A 179 -13.56 16.83 -10.21
C ALA A 179 -12.97 15.42 -10.36
N ALA A 180 -12.95 14.61 -9.29
CA ALA A 180 -12.45 13.23 -9.31
C ALA A 180 -13.54 12.19 -9.67
N PHE A 181 -14.78 12.61 -9.92
CA PHE A 181 -15.88 11.72 -10.29
C PHE A 181 -16.40 12.05 -11.69
N ALA A 182 -16.68 11.02 -12.48
CA ALA A 182 -17.39 11.13 -13.74
C ALA A 182 -18.71 10.32 -13.68
N PRO A 183 -19.74 10.69 -14.45
CA PRO A 183 -20.93 9.86 -14.62
C PRO A 183 -20.54 8.48 -15.18
N SER A 184 -21.23 7.43 -14.73
CA SER A 184 -21.11 6.10 -15.34
C SER A 184 -21.50 6.17 -16.83
N PRO A 185 -20.83 5.41 -17.71
CA PRO A 185 -21.22 5.28 -19.12
C PRO A 185 -22.67 4.83 -19.33
#